data_AF-A0A1M5E832-F1
#
_entry.id   AF-A0A1M5E832-F1
#
_cell.length_a   1.000
_cell.length_b   1.000
_cell.length_c   1.000
_cell.angle_alpha   90.00
_cell.angle_beta   90.00
_cell.angle_gamma   90.00
#
_symmetry.space_group_name_H-M   'P 1'
#
loop_
_entity.id
_entity.type
_entity.pdbx_description
1 polymer ?
#
loop_
_entity_poly.entity_id
_entity_poly.type
_entity_poly.pdbx_seq_one_letter_code
_entity_poly.pdbx_strand_id
1 'polypeptide(L)'
;MKTTKFLGLPLLIFVYLVVSVPFQSCEPDDEINECDTCSMVYKPNIYIYPEEQMELSVRLKFPLGGKIVTSIPEYGNGWNINVDTSGVIDNAYSFLFYESKQPDVWQRNYGWEVEADQLDAFFRHNMKDYGFNSAEIQDFIDYWIPRLNSYQVYSICPQTKDIIKRVIQIEFSKQPENVLRLFYVIKGSNQFQDNLTEPAIDEFRRDGYFVTEWGVILE
;
A
#
# COMPACT_ATOMS: atom_id res chain seq x y z
N MET A 1 -21.23 -98.17 9.63
CA MET A 1 -22.58 -98.58 9.19
C MET A 1 -23.50 -97.38 9.31
N LYS A 2 -24.15 -96.97 8.20
CA LYS A 2 -25.33 -96.07 8.12
C LYS A 2 -25.10 -94.58 8.44
N THR A 3 -25.00 -93.69 7.45
CA THR A 3 -26.05 -93.02 6.63
C THR A 3 -26.66 -91.76 7.25
N THR A 4 -26.35 -90.62 6.62
CA THR A 4 -27.28 -89.56 6.15
C THR A 4 -28.10 -88.76 7.19
N LYS A 5 -27.92 -87.44 7.23
CA LYS A 5 -28.78 -86.48 6.50
C LYS A 5 -28.41 -85.01 6.76
N PHE A 6 -28.34 -84.29 5.64
CA PHE A 6 -28.39 -82.85 5.45
C PHE A 6 -29.60 -82.20 6.15
N LEU A 7 -29.38 -81.04 6.77
CA LEU A 7 -30.39 -80.00 6.95
C LEU A 7 -29.67 -78.65 6.81
N GLY A 8 -30.20 -77.77 5.93
CA GLY A 8 -29.50 -76.58 5.47
C GLY A 8 -30.03 -75.24 5.98
N LEU A 9 -29.20 -74.23 5.70
CA LEU A 9 -29.40 -72.76 5.63
C LEU A 9 -29.67 -71.98 6.94
N PRO A 10 -29.29 -70.68 7.07
CA PRO A 10 -28.62 -69.81 6.10
C PRO A 10 -27.36 -69.05 6.56
N LEU A 11 -26.53 -68.80 5.55
CA LEU A 11 -25.65 -67.66 5.29
C LEU A 11 -25.79 -66.44 6.24
N LEU A 12 -24.74 -66.14 7.00
CA LEU A 12 -24.49 -64.84 7.60
C LEU A 12 -23.03 -64.46 7.29
N ILE A 13 -22.86 -63.76 6.17
CA ILE A 13 -21.58 -63.14 5.79
C ILE A 13 -21.44 -61.89 6.65
N PHE A 14 -20.63 -61.97 7.72
CA PHE A 14 -20.21 -60.79 8.47
C PHE A 14 -19.00 -60.18 7.78
N VAL A 15 -19.25 -59.22 6.88
CA VAL A 15 -18.22 -58.33 6.34
C VAL A 15 -17.84 -57.36 7.45
N TYR A 16 -16.73 -57.62 8.15
CA TYR A 16 -16.11 -56.61 9.01
C TYR A 16 -15.42 -55.58 8.11
N LEU A 17 -16.13 -54.50 7.83
CA LEU A 17 -15.59 -53.26 7.28
C LEU A 17 -14.59 -52.70 8.31
N VAL A 18 -13.30 -52.83 8.00
CA VAL A 18 -12.25 -52.06 8.65
C VAL A 18 -12.45 -50.61 8.22
N VAL A 19 -13.15 -49.83 9.04
CA VAL A 19 -13.22 -48.38 8.87
C VAL A 19 -11.85 -47.83 9.25
N SER A 20 -10.95 -47.79 8.27
CA SER A 20 -9.77 -46.93 8.34
C SER A 20 -10.27 -45.49 8.35
N VAL A 21 -10.44 -44.92 9.54
CA VAL A 21 -10.59 -43.47 9.68
C VAL A 21 -9.23 -42.89 9.32
N PRO A 22 -9.08 -42.14 8.22
CA PRO A 22 -7.92 -41.29 8.11
C PRO A 22 -8.08 -40.25 9.21
N PHE A 23 -7.26 -40.33 10.26
CA PHE A 23 -6.98 -39.13 11.06
C PHE A 23 -6.27 -38.18 10.12
N GLN A 24 -7.08 -37.42 9.40
CA GLN A 24 -6.66 -36.28 8.62
C GLN A 24 -6.13 -35.30 9.66
N SER A 25 -4.80 -35.26 9.76
CA SER A 25 -4.07 -34.23 10.46
C SER A 25 -4.55 -32.90 9.88
N CYS A 26 -5.36 -32.16 10.63
CA CYS A 26 -5.60 -30.76 10.34
C CYS A 26 -4.30 -30.04 10.65
N GLU A 27 -3.48 -29.79 9.62
CA GLU A 27 -2.54 -28.68 9.68
C GLU A 27 -3.38 -27.41 9.90
N PRO A 28 -3.04 -26.55 10.88
CA PRO A 28 -3.67 -25.26 10.96
C PRO A 28 -3.25 -24.47 9.72
N ASP A 29 -4.22 -24.10 8.90
CA ASP A 29 -4.03 -23.14 7.82
C ASP A 29 -3.63 -21.80 8.46
N ASP A 30 -2.33 -21.59 8.67
CA ASP A 30 -1.75 -20.26 8.89
C ASP A 30 -1.71 -19.51 7.54
N GLU A 31 -2.85 -19.47 6.83
CA GLU A 31 -3.07 -18.47 5.80
C GLU A 31 -3.52 -17.20 6.50
N ILE A 32 -2.54 -16.34 6.77
CA ILE A 32 -2.70 -14.94 7.13
C ILE A 32 -3.83 -14.37 6.28
N ASN A 33 -4.96 -14.03 6.92
CA ASN A 33 -6.15 -13.38 6.36
C ASN A 33 -5.77 -12.53 5.13
N GLU A 34 -5.94 -13.11 3.95
CA GLU A 34 -5.79 -12.38 2.71
C GLU A 34 -6.94 -11.37 2.69
N CYS A 35 -6.59 -10.09 2.68
CA CYS A 35 -7.54 -8.99 2.65
C CYS A 35 -8.46 -9.10 1.42
N ASP A 36 -9.68 -9.62 1.61
CA ASP A 36 -10.72 -9.66 0.55
C ASP A 36 -11.05 -8.26 -0.01
N THR A 37 -10.66 -7.19 0.66
CA THR A 37 -10.81 -5.78 0.25
C THR A 37 -9.48 -5.01 0.26
N CYS A 38 -8.46 -5.53 -0.41
CA CYS A 38 -7.17 -4.86 -0.50
C CYS A 38 -7.13 -3.79 -1.59
N SER A 39 -6.65 -2.59 -1.25
CA SER A 39 -6.26 -1.55 -2.22
C SER A 39 -4.77 -1.69 -2.55
N MET A 40 -4.44 -1.38 -3.80
CA MET A 40 -3.06 -1.21 -4.23
C MET A 40 -2.65 0.26 -4.08
N VAL A 41 -1.54 0.50 -3.39
CA VAL A 41 -0.88 1.80 -3.34
C VAL A 41 0.32 1.79 -4.28
N TYR A 42 0.27 2.69 -5.25
CA TYR A 42 1.24 2.85 -6.32
C TYR A 42 2.12 4.06 -6.07
N LYS A 43 3.42 3.90 -6.35
CA LYS A 43 4.40 4.99 -6.31
C LYS A 43 4.46 5.80 -5.03
N PRO A 44 4.39 5.22 -3.82
CA PRO A 44 5.10 5.81 -2.72
C PRO A 44 6.57 6.10 -3.05
N ASN A 45 6.90 7.38 -3.08
CA ASN A 45 8.27 7.87 -3.19
C ASN A 45 8.63 8.57 -1.88
N ILE A 46 9.58 8.03 -1.13
CA ILE A 46 10.07 8.61 0.14
C ILE A 46 11.34 9.41 -0.15
N TYR A 47 11.28 10.73 0.04
CA TYR A 47 12.42 11.64 -0.06
C TYR A 47 12.93 11.98 1.35
N ILE A 48 14.24 11.98 1.52
CA ILE A 48 14.90 12.05 2.84
C ILE A 48 15.93 13.17 2.79
N TYR A 49 15.80 14.16 3.68
CA TYR A 49 16.64 15.36 3.67
C TYR A 49 17.27 15.60 5.06
N PRO A 50 18.45 15.03 5.35
CA PRO A 50 19.13 15.23 6.62
C PRO A 50 19.92 16.55 6.65
N GLU A 51 20.26 17.05 7.84
CA GLU A 51 21.13 18.22 7.99
C GLU A 51 22.61 17.93 7.70
N GLU A 52 23.02 16.67 7.91
CA GLU A 52 24.35 16.16 7.60
C GLU A 52 24.22 14.79 6.94
N GLN A 53 25.20 14.42 6.11
CA GLN A 53 25.22 13.10 5.50
C GLN A 53 25.15 12.01 6.59
N MET A 54 24.29 11.01 6.40
CA MET A 54 24.10 9.97 7.40
C MET A 54 23.74 8.60 6.83
N GLU A 55 24.21 7.58 7.54
CA GLU A 55 23.67 6.22 7.42
C GLU A 55 22.32 6.12 8.13
N LEU A 56 21.36 5.48 7.47
CA LEU A 56 19.98 5.36 7.92
C LEU A 56 19.41 3.98 7.57
N SER A 57 18.74 3.36 8.54
CA SER A 57 17.89 2.19 8.29
C SER A 57 16.43 2.66 8.21
N VAL A 58 15.74 2.26 7.14
CA VAL A 58 14.33 2.57 6.87
C VAL A 58 13.55 1.27 6.73
N ARG A 59 12.50 1.09 7.52
CA ARG A 59 11.63 -0.10 7.48
C ARG A 59 10.16 0.30 7.35
N LEU A 60 9.42 -0.47 6.58
CA LEU A 60 7.98 -0.35 6.45
C LEU A 60 7.28 -1.39 7.33
N LYS A 61 6.22 -0.95 8.02
CA LYS A 61 5.30 -1.80 8.77
C LYS A 61 3.88 -1.63 8.25
N PHE A 62 3.12 -2.72 8.27
CA PHE A 62 1.72 -2.78 7.84
C PHE A 62 0.82 -3.21 9.01
N PRO A 63 0.45 -2.28 9.92
CA PRO A 63 -0.21 -2.63 11.19
C PRO A 63 -1.56 -3.33 11.04
N LEU A 64 -2.26 -3.09 9.93
CA LEU A 64 -3.55 -3.70 9.62
C LEU A 64 -3.42 -4.85 8.60
N GLY A 65 -2.21 -5.33 8.34
CA GLY A 65 -1.93 -6.25 7.26
C GLY A 65 -1.61 -5.52 5.95
N GLY A 66 -0.96 -6.24 5.05
CA GLY A 66 -0.43 -5.71 3.81
C GLY A 66 0.99 -6.19 3.54
N LYS A 67 1.48 -5.91 2.34
CA LYS A 67 2.83 -6.29 1.90
C LYS A 67 3.34 -5.37 0.82
N ILE A 68 4.66 -5.21 0.79
CA ILE A 68 5.36 -4.61 -0.35
C ILE A 68 5.21 -5.55 -1.54
N VAL A 69 4.91 -4.97 -2.70
CA VAL A 69 4.80 -5.67 -3.98
C VAL A 69 6.05 -5.46 -4.81
N THR A 70 6.58 -4.24 -4.82
CA THR A 70 7.83 -3.90 -5.50
C THR A 70 8.50 -2.74 -4.78
N SER A 71 9.80 -2.60 -4.98
CA SER A 71 10.61 -1.56 -4.35
C SER A 71 11.89 -1.32 -5.14
N ILE A 72 12.35 -0.07 -5.15
CA ILE A 72 13.65 0.34 -5.68
C ILE A 72 14.27 1.33 -4.69
N PRO A 73 15.45 1.03 -4.12
CA PRO A 73 16.21 -0.23 -4.19
C PRO A 73 15.39 -1.44 -3.70
N GLU A 74 15.89 -2.66 -3.94
CA GLU A 74 15.25 -3.87 -3.42
C GLU A 74 15.15 -3.80 -1.88
N TYR A 75 13.94 -3.97 -1.34
CA TYR A 75 13.66 -3.72 0.08
C TYR A 75 14.23 -4.80 1.00
N GLY A 76 14.16 -6.08 0.64
CA GLY A 76 14.56 -7.18 1.51
C GLY A 76 13.87 -7.14 2.88
N ASN A 77 14.62 -6.77 3.93
CA ASN A 77 14.14 -6.60 5.31
C ASN A 77 14.13 -5.13 5.80
N GLY A 78 14.29 -4.18 4.87
CA GLY A 78 14.51 -2.77 5.14
C GLY A 78 15.64 -2.23 4.28
N TRP A 79 15.58 -0.94 3.97
CA TRP A 79 16.68 -0.25 3.30
C TRP A 79 17.72 0.19 4.34
N ASN A 80 18.99 -0.11 4.10
CA ASN A 80 20.12 0.48 4.81
C ASN A 80 20.87 1.33 3.81
N ILE A 81 20.85 2.64 4.01
CA ILE A 81 21.27 3.62 3.01
C ILE A 81 22.23 4.65 3.60
N ASN A 82 23.03 5.26 2.75
CA ASN A 82 23.71 6.52 3.02
C ASN A 82 23.03 7.64 2.23
N VAL A 83 22.52 8.66 2.91
CA VAL A 83 21.84 9.81 2.30
C VAL A 83 22.62 11.09 2.57
N ASP A 84 22.84 11.89 1.53
CA ASP A 84 23.47 13.21 1.66
C ASP A 84 22.46 14.32 1.91
N THR A 85 22.94 15.54 2.16
CA THR A 85 22.10 16.70 2.49
C THR A 85 21.24 17.19 1.32
N SER A 86 21.54 16.77 0.09
CA SER A 86 20.70 17.04 -1.09
C SER A 86 19.57 16.02 -1.26
N GLY A 87 19.57 14.96 -0.44
CA GLY A 87 18.62 13.86 -0.48
C GLY A 87 18.99 12.76 -1.47
N VAL A 88 20.21 12.78 -2.01
CA VAL A 88 20.71 11.68 -2.86
C VAL A 88 21.08 10.51 -1.97
N ILE A 89 20.53 9.34 -2.32
CA ILE A 89 20.65 8.07 -1.62
C ILE A 89 21.64 7.19 -2.38
N ASP A 90 22.67 6.73 -1.68
CA ASP A 90 23.73 5.83 -2.18
C ASP A 90 24.37 6.31 -3.50
N ASN A 91 24.41 7.63 -3.72
CA ASN A 91 24.85 8.28 -4.97
C ASN A 91 24.10 7.82 -6.24
N ALA A 92 22.91 7.24 -6.10
CA ALA A 92 22.20 6.56 -7.18
C ALA A 92 20.72 6.90 -7.28
N TYR A 93 20.05 7.20 -6.16
CA TYR A 93 18.60 7.38 -6.11
C TYR A 93 18.24 8.72 -5.48
N SER A 94 17.16 9.33 -5.96
CA SER A 94 16.60 10.57 -5.37
C SER A 94 15.54 10.29 -4.31
N PHE A 95 15.04 9.06 -4.22
CA PHE A 95 13.99 8.61 -3.30
C PHE A 95 14.02 7.09 -3.14
N LEU A 96 13.41 6.60 -2.06
CA LEU A 96 13.05 5.18 -1.92
C LEU A 96 11.66 4.97 -2.51
N PHE A 97 11.57 4.12 -3.53
CA PHE A 97 10.31 3.74 -4.17
C PHE A 97 9.79 2.43 -3.59
N TYR A 98 8.48 2.36 -3.37
CA TYR A 98 7.78 1.09 -3.19
C TYR A 98 6.36 1.13 -3.73
N GLU A 99 5.78 -0.04 -3.92
CA GLU A 99 4.33 -0.23 -4.06
C GLU A 99 3.89 -1.29 -3.07
N SER A 100 2.65 -1.20 -2.60
CA SER A 100 2.14 -2.12 -1.56
C SER A 100 0.66 -2.45 -1.74
N LYS A 101 0.25 -3.61 -1.20
CA LYS A 101 -1.15 -3.97 -0.97
C LYS A 101 -1.47 -3.81 0.50
N GLN A 102 -2.64 -3.26 0.81
CA GLN A 102 -3.11 -3.07 2.19
C GLN A 102 -4.64 -2.97 2.22
N PRO A 103 -5.27 -3.14 3.40
CA PRO A 103 -6.70 -2.89 3.54
C PRO A 103 -7.12 -1.51 3.07
N ASP A 104 -8.27 -1.45 2.42
CA ASP A 104 -8.90 -0.20 2.00
C ASP A 104 -9.52 0.53 3.21
N VAL A 105 -8.82 1.55 3.72
CA VAL A 105 -9.31 2.42 4.82
C VAL A 105 -9.34 3.91 4.43
N TRP A 106 -9.23 4.18 3.13
CA TRP A 106 -8.98 5.50 2.58
C TRP A 106 -10.26 6.34 2.54
N GLN A 107 -10.12 7.65 2.78
CA GLN A 107 -11.25 8.57 2.78
C GLN A 107 -11.61 9.00 1.36
N ARG A 108 -12.90 9.20 1.09
CA ARG A 108 -13.46 9.64 -0.20
C ARG A 108 -14.49 10.78 -0.04
N ASN A 109 -14.53 11.40 1.13
CA ASN A 109 -15.52 12.43 1.48
C ASN A 109 -15.00 13.85 1.22
N TYR A 110 -13.68 14.02 1.30
CA TYR A 110 -13.00 15.29 1.11
C TYR A 110 -12.07 15.22 -0.09
N GLY A 111 -12.13 16.24 -0.95
CA GLY A 111 -11.33 16.27 -2.16
C GLY A 111 -11.79 17.34 -3.14
N TRP A 112 -11.38 17.17 -4.38
CA TRP A 112 -11.69 18.06 -5.49
C TRP A 112 -12.14 17.24 -6.70
N GLU A 113 -13.02 17.81 -7.51
CA GLU A 113 -13.30 17.33 -8.87
C GLU A 113 -12.51 18.19 -9.85
N VAL A 114 -11.68 17.57 -10.68
CA VAL A 114 -10.75 18.28 -11.57
C VAL A 114 -10.86 17.73 -12.98
N GLU A 115 -11.03 18.61 -13.96
CA GLU A 115 -11.01 18.23 -15.38
C GLU A 115 -9.63 17.70 -15.77
N ALA A 116 -9.61 16.71 -16.67
CA ALA A 116 -8.39 16.02 -17.08
C ALA A 116 -7.31 16.98 -17.62
N ASP A 117 -7.71 18.05 -18.30
CA ASP A 117 -6.78 19.04 -18.87
C ASP A 117 -6.24 20.04 -17.83
N GLN A 118 -6.86 20.13 -16.64
CA GLN A 118 -6.43 20.97 -15.52
C GLN A 118 -5.56 20.20 -14.50
N LEU A 119 -5.44 18.88 -14.62
CA LEU A 119 -4.75 18.05 -13.62
C LEU A 119 -3.31 18.47 -13.37
N ASP A 120 -2.53 18.81 -14.40
CA ASP A 120 -1.13 19.23 -14.23
C ASP A 120 -1.04 20.49 -13.37
N ALA A 121 -1.81 21.52 -13.71
CA ALA A 121 -1.83 22.79 -12.97
C ALA A 121 -2.36 22.57 -11.54
N PHE A 122 -3.40 21.75 -11.39
CA PHE A 122 -3.98 21.40 -10.09
C PHE A 122 -2.94 20.75 -9.18
N PHE A 123 -2.28 19.67 -9.60
CA PHE A 123 -1.34 18.95 -8.74
C PHE A 123 -0.11 19.81 -8.41
N ARG A 124 0.37 20.62 -9.36
CA ARG A 124 1.46 21.57 -9.10
C ARG A 124 1.11 22.57 -8.01
N HIS A 125 -0.10 23.12 -8.03
CA HIS A 125 -0.53 24.05 -6.98
C HIS A 125 -0.80 23.33 -5.66
N ASN A 126 -1.58 22.25 -5.70
CA ASN A 126 -2.02 21.52 -4.52
C ASN A 126 -0.82 20.95 -3.74
N MET A 127 0.08 20.22 -4.40
CA MET A 127 1.24 19.64 -3.73
C MET A 127 2.19 20.73 -3.20
N LYS A 128 2.30 21.87 -3.88
CA LYS A 128 3.08 23.01 -3.39
C LYS A 128 2.47 23.56 -2.10
N ASP A 129 1.15 23.67 -2.02
CA ASP A 129 0.44 24.15 -0.82
C ASP A 129 0.63 23.19 0.37
N TYR A 130 0.73 21.88 0.11
CA TYR A 130 1.11 20.88 1.12
C TYR A 130 2.60 20.92 1.52
N GLY A 131 3.43 21.68 0.80
CA GLY A 131 4.86 21.86 1.11
C GLY A 131 5.83 20.97 0.33
N PHE A 132 5.39 20.31 -0.75
CA PHE A 132 6.32 19.62 -1.68
C PHE A 132 7.13 20.63 -2.50
N ASN A 133 8.36 20.25 -2.85
CA ASN A 133 9.25 21.08 -3.66
C ASN A 133 9.04 20.80 -5.16
N SER A 134 9.61 21.66 -6.01
CA SER A 134 9.42 21.56 -7.47
C SER A 134 9.90 20.23 -8.07
N ALA A 135 10.95 19.60 -7.54
CA ALA A 135 11.47 18.33 -8.06
C ALA A 135 10.55 17.16 -7.70
N GLU A 136 10.11 17.08 -6.44
CA GLU A 136 9.15 16.06 -5.98
C GLU A 136 7.81 16.15 -6.73
N ILE A 137 7.34 17.38 -6.98
CA ILE A 137 6.14 17.64 -7.77
C ILE A 137 6.35 17.21 -9.22
N GLN A 138 7.52 17.53 -9.81
CA GLN A 138 7.81 17.15 -11.18
C GLN A 138 7.84 15.63 -11.35
N ASP A 139 8.43 14.89 -10.41
CA ASP A 139 8.41 13.43 -10.40
C ASP A 139 6.98 12.87 -10.36
N PHE A 140 6.11 13.46 -9.54
CA PHE A 140 4.69 13.08 -9.48
C PHE A 140 4.00 13.34 -10.83
N ILE A 141 4.20 14.53 -11.39
CA ILE A 141 3.57 14.97 -12.64
C ILE A 141 3.98 14.07 -13.81
N ASP A 142 5.29 13.86 -13.99
CA ASP A 142 5.84 13.07 -15.09
C ASP A 142 5.33 11.63 -15.07
N TYR A 143 5.08 11.10 -13.87
CA TYR A 143 4.51 9.77 -13.74
C TYR A 143 2.99 9.76 -13.91
N TRP A 144 2.25 10.57 -13.16
CA TRP A 144 0.80 10.41 -13.04
C TRP A 144 0.01 11.10 -14.15
N ILE A 145 0.38 12.31 -14.58
CA ILE A 145 -0.42 13.05 -15.56
C ILE A 145 -0.60 12.29 -16.88
N PRO A 146 0.44 11.68 -17.48
CA PRO A 146 0.26 10.90 -18.70
C PRO A 146 -0.63 9.67 -18.54
N ARG A 147 -0.87 9.21 -17.29
CA ARG A 147 -1.66 8.02 -16.96
C ARG A 147 -3.12 8.36 -16.60
N LEU A 148 -3.40 9.60 -16.22
CA LEU A 148 -4.73 10.08 -15.88
C LEU A 148 -5.43 10.69 -17.12
N ASN A 149 -5.58 9.89 -18.18
CA ASN A 149 -6.12 10.35 -19.47
C ASN A 149 -7.39 9.62 -19.96
N SER A 150 -7.89 8.65 -19.19
CA SER A 150 -9.00 7.78 -19.62
C SER A 150 -10.39 8.37 -19.36
N TYR A 151 -10.47 9.44 -18.58
CA TYR A 151 -11.71 10.09 -18.15
C TYR A 151 -11.62 11.60 -18.32
N GLN A 152 -12.79 12.26 -18.38
CA GLN A 152 -12.87 13.72 -18.55
C GLN A 152 -12.69 14.47 -17.23
N VAL A 153 -13.08 13.85 -16.12
CA VAL A 153 -13.02 14.44 -14.76
C VAL A 153 -12.44 13.40 -13.80
N TYR A 154 -11.70 13.87 -12.80
CA TYR A 154 -11.17 13.02 -11.73
C TYR A 154 -11.52 13.59 -10.35
N SER A 155 -12.01 12.71 -9.49
CA SER A 155 -12.11 12.94 -8.06
C SER A 155 -10.73 12.72 -7.43
N ILE A 156 -10.22 13.72 -6.70
CA ILE A 156 -8.89 13.67 -6.06
C ILE A 156 -9.09 13.84 -4.55
N CYS A 157 -8.92 12.75 -3.81
CA CYS A 157 -9.16 12.70 -2.37
C CYS A 157 -7.84 12.51 -1.60
N PRO A 158 -7.32 13.55 -0.89
CA PRO A 158 -6.04 13.46 -0.21
C PRO A 158 -6.13 12.59 1.05
N GLN A 159 -5.04 11.89 1.35
CA GLN A 159 -4.85 11.05 2.53
C GLN A 159 -3.63 11.61 3.25
N THR A 160 -3.84 12.29 4.37
CA THR A 160 -2.74 12.87 5.16
C THR A 160 -2.07 11.79 6.02
N LYS A 161 -0.92 12.16 6.61
CA LYS A 161 -0.11 11.31 7.51
C LYS A 161 -0.94 10.49 8.52
N ASP A 162 -1.99 11.07 9.10
CA ASP A 162 -2.82 10.41 10.11
C ASP A 162 -3.67 9.27 9.55
N ILE A 163 -4.11 9.37 8.29
CA ILE A 163 -4.78 8.28 7.60
C ILE A 163 -3.76 7.22 7.20
N ILE A 164 -2.65 7.63 6.58
CA ILE A 164 -1.64 6.71 6.05
C ILE A 164 -1.03 5.87 7.18
N LYS A 165 -0.69 6.46 8.33
CA LYS A 165 -0.04 5.75 9.46
C LYS A 165 -0.86 4.60 10.06
N ARG A 166 -2.17 4.53 9.77
CA ARG A 166 -3.03 3.40 10.17
C ARG A 166 -2.66 2.12 9.40
N VAL A 167 -2.23 2.24 8.14
CA VAL A 167 -1.96 1.11 7.25
C VAL A 167 -0.50 0.96 6.86
N ILE A 168 0.26 2.06 6.75
CA ILE A 168 1.69 2.02 6.43
C ILE A 168 2.42 2.91 7.41
N GLN A 169 3.34 2.34 8.17
CA GLN A 169 4.26 3.08 9.04
C GLN A 169 5.68 2.98 8.49
N ILE A 170 6.43 4.08 8.62
CA ILE A 170 7.85 4.13 8.28
C ILE A 170 8.64 4.25 9.58
N GLU A 171 9.56 3.33 9.80
CA GLU A 171 10.47 3.34 10.94
C GLU A 171 11.86 3.74 10.48
N PHE A 172 12.39 4.79 11.10
CA PHE A 172 13.74 5.30 10.85
C PHE A 172 14.65 5.00 12.05
N SER A 173 15.89 4.58 11.80
CA SER A 173 16.89 4.40 12.87
C SER A 173 17.29 5.72 13.54
N LYS A 174 17.16 6.84 12.84
CA LYS A 174 17.25 8.21 13.37
C LYS A 174 15.95 8.92 13.01
N GLN A 175 15.28 9.54 13.97
CA GLN A 175 13.96 10.12 13.74
C GLN A 175 14.07 11.48 13.05
N PRO A 176 13.35 11.72 11.95
CA PRO A 176 13.21 13.07 11.40
C PRO A 176 12.36 13.94 12.33
N GLU A 177 12.68 15.24 12.42
CA GLU A 177 11.87 16.21 13.15
C GLU A 177 10.52 16.44 12.46
N ASN A 178 10.53 16.43 11.12
CA ASN A 178 9.36 16.74 10.31
C ASN A 178 9.09 15.63 9.27
N VAL A 179 7.83 15.21 9.14
CA VAL A 179 7.43 14.22 8.13
C VAL A 179 6.14 14.65 7.43
N LEU A 180 6.23 14.96 6.15
CA LEU A 180 5.11 15.18 5.24
C LEU A 180 4.75 13.85 4.57
N ARG A 181 3.49 13.42 4.67
CA ARG A 181 2.98 12.25 3.93
C ARG A 181 1.64 12.60 3.33
N LEU A 182 1.51 12.45 2.01
CA LEU A 182 0.32 12.77 1.27
C LEU A 182 0.08 11.76 0.17
N PHE A 183 -0.93 10.91 0.34
CA PHE A 183 -1.39 10.06 -0.76
C PHE A 183 -2.65 10.65 -1.38
N TYR A 184 -2.96 10.26 -2.61
CA TYR A 184 -4.25 10.57 -3.21
C TYR A 184 -4.99 9.29 -3.56
N VAL A 185 -6.27 9.20 -3.18
CA VAL A 185 -7.20 8.34 -3.89
C VAL A 185 -7.67 9.11 -5.11
N ILE A 186 -7.45 8.57 -6.30
CA ILE A 186 -7.80 9.21 -7.57
C ILE A 186 -8.80 8.30 -8.28
N LYS A 187 -9.98 8.85 -8.58
CA LYS A 187 -11.05 8.13 -9.27
C LYS A 187 -11.47 8.87 -10.52
N GLY A 188 -11.46 8.20 -11.67
CA GLY A 188 -11.91 8.78 -12.94
C GLY A 188 -13.42 8.71 -13.15
N SER A 189 -14.00 9.73 -13.79
CA SER A 189 -15.41 9.80 -14.16
C SER A 189 -15.63 10.56 -15.48
N ASN A 190 -16.71 10.23 -16.18
CA ASN A 190 -17.13 10.95 -17.39
C ASN A 190 -18.05 12.15 -17.09
N GLN A 191 -18.36 12.39 -15.82
CA GLN A 191 -19.17 13.50 -15.35
C GLN A 191 -18.72 13.93 -13.95
N PHE A 192 -18.91 15.21 -13.64
CA PHE A 192 -18.70 15.72 -12.29
C PHE A 192 -19.59 15.00 -11.29
N GLN A 193 -19.03 14.69 -10.13
CA GLN A 193 -19.79 14.22 -8.99
C GLN A 193 -20.10 15.41 -8.08
N ASP A 194 -21.39 15.64 -7.83
CA ASP A 194 -21.80 16.52 -6.75
C ASP A 194 -21.50 15.78 -5.44
N ASN A 195 -20.65 16.33 -4.55
CA ASN A 195 -20.57 16.08 -3.08
C ASN A 195 -19.16 16.06 -2.45
N LEU A 196 -18.07 16.46 -3.12
CA LEU A 196 -16.78 16.59 -2.42
C LEU A 196 -16.66 17.92 -1.67
N THR A 197 -16.24 17.83 -0.40
CA THR A 197 -15.89 19.01 0.40
C THR A 197 -14.39 19.24 0.32
N GLU A 198 -13.97 20.46 0.01
CA GLU A 198 -12.54 20.77 -0.02
C GLU A 198 -11.92 20.61 1.39
N PRO A 199 -10.83 19.83 1.54
CA PRO A 199 -10.16 19.67 2.81
C PRO A 199 -9.30 20.89 3.16
N ALA A 200 -9.10 21.12 4.45
CA ALA A 200 -8.07 22.04 4.91
C ALA A 200 -6.67 21.46 4.63
N ILE A 201 -5.75 22.34 4.25
CA ILE A 201 -4.35 22.00 4.01
C ILE A 201 -3.52 22.59 5.15
N ASP A 202 -2.83 21.72 5.89
CA ASP A 202 -1.89 22.12 6.93
C ASP A 202 -0.55 22.49 6.29
N GLU A 203 0.05 23.60 6.73
CA GLU A 203 1.36 24.02 6.27
C GLU A 203 2.46 23.07 6.77
N PHE A 204 3.37 22.68 5.88
CA PHE A 204 4.54 21.87 6.21
C PHE A 204 5.83 22.69 6.13
N ARG A 205 6.66 22.59 7.17
CA ARG A 205 7.96 23.26 7.24
C ARG A 205 9.08 22.29 6.84
N ARG A 206 9.94 22.76 5.93
CA ARG A 206 11.12 22.02 5.43
C ARG A 206 12.39 22.46 6.18
N ASP A 207 12.37 22.31 7.50
CA ASP A 207 13.50 22.61 8.40
C ASP A 207 13.94 21.36 9.19
N GLY A 208 15.20 21.35 9.63
CA GLY A 208 15.83 20.19 10.29
C GLY A 208 16.03 19.01 9.34
N TYR A 209 16.20 17.82 9.90
CA TYR A 209 16.07 16.56 9.19
C TYR A 209 14.58 16.26 8.96
N PHE A 210 14.17 16.29 7.69
CA PHE A 210 12.79 16.05 7.31
C PHE A 210 12.65 14.98 6.23
N VAL A 211 11.44 14.44 6.13
CA VAL A 211 11.05 13.44 5.13
C VAL A 211 9.77 13.87 4.45
N THR A 212 9.67 13.67 3.14
CA THR A 212 8.42 13.82 2.39
C THR A 212 8.08 12.50 1.71
N GLU A 213 6.80 12.22 1.56
CA GLU A 213 6.33 11.04 0.84
C GLU A 213 5.01 11.36 0.14
N TRP A 214 4.92 11.01 -1.14
CA TRP A 214 3.66 10.97 -1.86
C TRP A 214 3.40 9.61 -2.47
N GLY A 215 2.14 9.28 -2.74
CA GLY A 215 1.71 8.01 -3.32
C GLY A 215 0.26 8.09 -3.81
N VAL A 216 -0.22 7.07 -4.54
CA VAL A 216 -1.57 7.08 -5.13
C VAL A 216 -2.27 5.73 -4.98
N ILE A 217 -3.56 5.77 -4.66
CA ILE A 217 -4.52 4.69 -4.85
C ILE A 217 -5.33 5.07 -6.08
N LEU A 218 -5.34 4.22 -7.12
CA LEU A 218 -6.08 4.48 -8.34
C LEU A 218 -7.37 3.65 -8.38
N GLU A 219 -8.50 4.31 -8.70
CA GLU A 219 -9.84 3.74 -8.80
C GLU A 219 -10.50 3.98 -10.16
#